data_AF-A0AAV8SSI6-F1
#
_entry.id   AF-A0AAV8SSI6-F1
#
_cell.length_a   1.000
_cell.length_b   1.000
_cell.length_c   1.000
_cell.angle_alpha   90.00
_cell.angle_beta   90.00
_cell.angle_gamma   90.00
#
_symmetry.space_group_name_H-M   'P 1'
#
loop_
_entity.id
_entity.type
_entity.pdbx_description
1 polymer ?
#
loop_
_entity_poly.entity_id
_entity_poly.type
_entity_poly.pdbx_seq_one_letter_code
_entity_poly.pdbx_strand_id
1 'polypeptide(L)'
;MTTTSEQHCSMEYYMQKTYYKTASPISNSCKAIALLAGQTTKVTMLAFKYGKNLGTVTTPILFAMEVFPQLRAIADQGFDKPENVDIHIILV
;
A
#
# COMPACT_ATOMS: atom_id res chain seq x y z
N MET A 1 -20.04 1.64 10.77
CA MET A 1 -18.79 1.98 11.49
C MET A 1 -18.44 3.40 11.12
N THR A 2 -18.88 4.35 11.95
CA THR A 2 -18.57 5.78 11.82
C THR A 2 -17.15 6.00 12.32
N THR A 3 -16.21 6.20 11.40
CA THR A 3 -14.83 6.60 11.72
C THR A 3 -14.87 8.02 12.28
N THR A 4 -14.50 8.19 13.55
CA THR A 4 -14.30 9.49 14.18
C THR A 4 -13.18 10.22 13.45
N SER A 5 -13.32 11.53 13.25
CA SER A 5 -12.37 12.40 12.53
C SER A 5 -10.92 12.31 13.06
N GLU A 6 -10.73 11.89 14.31
CA GLU A 6 -9.42 11.70 14.94
C GLU A 6 -8.65 10.47 14.42
N GLN A 7 -9.35 9.43 13.93
CA GLN A 7 -8.67 8.22 13.42
C GLN A 7 -7.95 8.44 12.08
N HIS A 8 -8.25 9.52 11.36
CA HIS A 8 -7.66 9.85 10.08
C HIS A 8 -6.20 10.35 10.17
N CYS A 9 -5.66 10.60 11.37
CA CYS A 9 -4.25 11.01 11.55
C CYS A 9 -3.42 10.00 12.36
N SER A 10 -3.97 8.81 12.67
CA SER A 10 -3.20 7.76 13.36
C SER A 10 -2.42 6.92 12.35
N MET A 11 -1.09 6.89 12.46
CA MET A 11 -0.24 6.07 11.60
C MET A 11 -0.55 4.57 11.76
N GLU A 12 -0.88 4.11 12.96
CA GLU A 12 -1.31 2.73 13.23
C GLU A 12 -2.57 2.37 12.45
N TYR A 13 -3.53 3.27 12.36
CA TYR A 13 -4.73 3.08 11.54
C TYR A 13 -4.37 2.89 10.07
N TYR A 14 -3.46 3.70 9.52
CA TYR A 14 -3.02 3.56 8.13
C TYR A 14 -2.21 2.30 7.89
N MET A 15 -1.38 1.87 8.84
CA MET A 15 -0.70 0.57 8.76
C MET A 15 -1.71 -0.57 8.70
N GLN A 16 -2.74 -0.55 9.55
CA GLN A 16 -3.76 -1.59 9.57
C GLN A 16 -4.63 -1.56 8.30
N LYS A 17 -5.07 -0.37 7.88
CA LYS A 17 -5.84 -0.17 6.65
C LYS A 17 -5.08 -0.65 5.42
N THR A 18 -3.82 -0.24 5.28
CA THR A 18 -2.95 -0.63 4.15
C THR A 18 -2.64 -2.12 4.18
N TYR A 19 -2.43 -2.69 5.37
CA TYR A 19 -2.26 -4.13 5.50
C TYR A 19 -3.48 -4.88 4.95
N TYR A 20 -4.69 -4.58 5.42
CA TYR A 20 -5.87 -5.33 4.99
C TYR A 20 -6.24 -5.07 3.52
N LYS A 21 -6.21 -3.81 3.08
CA LYS A 21 -6.65 -3.44 1.73
C LYS A 21 -5.63 -3.75 0.64
N THR A 22 -4.33 -3.72 0.95
CA THR A 22 -3.27 -3.77 -0.07
C THR A 22 -2.25 -4.88 0.21
N ALA A 23 -1.64 -4.91 1.39
CA ALA A 23 -0.56 -5.87 1.65
C ALA A 23 -1.05 -7.32 1.83
N SER A 24 -2.26 -7.52 2.34
CA SER A 24 -2.79 -8.86 2.63
C SER A 24 -3.12 -9.65 1.36
N PRO A 25 -3.76 -9.08 0.32
CA PRO A 25 -3.89 -9.78 -0.96
C PRO A 25 -2.54 -10.12 -1.61
N ILE A 26 -1.59 -9.18 -1.64
CA ILE A 26 -0.25 -9.38 -2.24
C ILE A 26 0.50 -10.51 -1.51
N SER A 27 0.59 -10.42 -0.18
CA SER A 27 1.29 -11.43 0.63
C SER A 27 0.65 -12.82 0.53
N ASN A 28 -0.68 -12.91 0.51
CA ASN A 28 -1.38 -14.17 0.35
C ASN A 28 -1.19 -14.77 -1.05
N SER A 29 -1.18 -13.95 -2.11
CA SER A 29 -0.87 -14.41 -3.47
C SER A 29 0.56 -14.95 -3.57
N CYS A 30 1.56 -14.23 -3.05
CA CYS A 30 2.94 -14.72 -3.03
C CYS A 30 3.06 -16.05 -2.25
N LYS A 31 2.37 -16.17 -1.12
CA LYS A 31 2.31 -17.39 -0.32
C LYS A 31 1.66 -18.54 -1.09
N ALA A 32 0.53 -18.29 -1.76
CA ALA A 32 -0.19 -19.29 -2.53
C ALA A 32 0.66 -19.82 -3.69
N ILE A 33 1.35 -18.93 -4.42
CA ILE A 33 2.25 -19.32 -5.50
C ILE A 33 3.39 -20.21 -4.98
N ALA A 34 4.02 -19.84 -3.86
CA ALA A 34 5.09 -20.64 -3.26
C ALA A 34 4.60 -22.03 -2.80
N LEU A 35 3.39 -22.10 -2.22
CA LEU A 35 2.76 -23.37 -1.85
C LEU A 35 2.47 -24.25 -3.06
N LEU A 36 1.87 -23.68 -4.11
CA LEU A 36 1.54 -24.39 -5.35
C LEU A 36 2.79 -24.87 -6.10
N ALA A 37 3.90 -24.13 -6.00
CA ALA A 37 5.20 -24.52 -6.55
C ALA A 37 5.91 -25.61 -5.71
N GLY A 38 5.27 -26.17 -4.68
CA GLY A 38 5.84 -27.22 -3.84
C GLY A 38 7.02 -26.78 -2.98
N GLN A 39 7.15 -25.46 -2.71
CA GLN A 39 8.26 -24.93 -1.94
C GLN A 39 8.14 -25.26 -0.45
N THR A 40 9.29 -25.27 0.23
CA THR A 40 9.33 -25.49 1.68
C THR A 40 8.56 -24.42 2.45
N THR A 41 8.09 -24.76 3.66
CA THR A 41 7.41 -23.81 4.56
C THR A 41 8.24 -22.55 4.81
N LYS A 42 9.57 -22.68 4.86
CA LYS A 42 10.50 -21.54 5.03
C LYS A 42 10.40 -20.56 3.85
N VAL A 43 10.50 -21.07 2.62
CA VAL A 43 10.42 -20.25 1.39
C VAL A 43 9.04 -19.64 1.24
N THR A 44 7.99 -20.40 1.51
CA THR A 44 6.61 -19.90 1.51
C THR A 44 6.41 -18.74 2.49
N MET A 45 6.98 -18.84 3.70
CA MET A 45 6.90 -17.76 4.69
C MET A 45 7.74 -16.54 4.27
N LEU A 46 8.89 -16.75 3.62
CA LEU A 46 9.67 -15.67 3.04
C LEU A 46 8.90 -14.95 1.92
N ALA A 47 8.23 -15.69 1.04
CA ALA A 47 7.38 -15.13 -0.02
C ALA A 47 6.21 -14.31 0.56
N PHE A 48 5.55 -14.82 1.61
CA PHE A 48 4.52 -14.07 2.34
C PHE A 48 5.08 -12.77 2.93
N LYS A 49 6.22 -12.83 3.64
CA LYS A 49 6.87 -11.66 4.24
C LYS A 49 7.28 -10.63 3.20
N TYR A 50 7.82 -11.09 2.07
CA TYR A 50 8.16 -10.24 0.94
C TYR A 50 6.94 -9.47 0.42
N GLY A 51 5.84 -10.18 0.11
CA GLY A 51 4.61 -9.53 -0.35
C GLY A 51 4.00 -8.58 0.69
N LYS A 52 4.10 -8.90 1.98
CA LYS A 52 3.63 -8.03 3.07
C LYS A 52 4.44 -6.74 3.12
N ASN A 53 5.77 -6.84 3.07
CA ASN A 53 6.65 -5.68 3.12
C ASN A 53 6.46 -4.78 1.90
N LEU A 54 6.34 -5.37 0.70
CA LEU A 54 6.01 -4.65 -0.52
C LEU A 54 4.70 -3.88 -0.39
N GLY A 55 3.63 -4.51 0.09
CA GLY A 55 2.36 -3.81 0.23
C GLY A 55 2.35 -2.77 1.35
N THR A 56 3.22 -2.89 2.35
CA THR A 56 3.28 -1.95 3.48
C THR A 56 4.03 -0.67 3.12
N VAL A 57 4.94 -0.71 2.13
CA VAL A 57 5.75 0.45 1.71
C VAL A 57 4.91 1.63 1.21
N THR A 58 3.66 1.38 0.79
CA THR A 58 2.74 2.42 0.30
C THR A 58 2.02 3.17 1.43
N THR A 59 2.13 2.70 2.68
CA THR A 59 1.48 3.32 3.85
C THR A 59 1.85 4.79 4.05
N PRO A 60 3.13 5.21 3.98
CA PRO A 60 3.51 6.61 4.17
C PRO A 60 2.92 7.54 3.11
N ILE A 61 2.81 7.10 1.86
CA ILE A 61 2.20 7.87 0.77
C ILE A 61 0.71 8.05 1.03
N LEU A 62 0.01 6.98 1.41
CA LEU A 62 -1.42 7.05 1.73
C LEU A 62 -1.70 7.95 2.94
N PHE A 63 -0.82 7.93 3.94
CA PHE A 63 -0.88 8.85 5.08
C PHE A 63 -0.65 10.31 4.64
N ALA A 64 0.40 10.57 3.85
CA ALA A 64 0.70 11.90 3.34
C ALA A 64 -0.45 12.50 2.50
N MET A 65 -1.14 11.69 1.69
CA MET A 65 -2.30 12.11 0.90
C MET A 65 -3.55 12.45 1.73
N GLU A 66 -3.59 12.07 3.01
CA GLU A 66 -4.64 12.51 3.94
C GLU A 66 -4.23 13.80 4.65
N VAL A 67 -2.97 13.88 5.10
CA VAL A 67 -2.42 15.05 5.81
C VAL A 67 -2.28 16.27 4.88
N PHE A 68 -2.02 16.04 3.60
CA PHE A 68 -1.80 17.07 2.59
C PHE A 68 -2.82 16.90 1.44
N PRO A 69 -4.02 17.53 1.53
CA PRO A 69 -5.06 17.40 0.50
C PRO A 69 -4.61 17.82 -0.91
N GLN A 70 -3.63 18.73 -1.02
CA GLN A 70 -3.02 19.12 -2.30
C GLN A 70 -2.35 17.93 -3.00
N LEU A 71 -1.80 16.98 -2.23
CA LEU A 71 -1.16 15.79 -2.75
C LEU A 71 -2.21 14.82 -3.33
N ARG A 72 -3.41 14.80 -2.74
CA ARG A 72 -4.56 14.08 -3.29
C ARG A 72 -5.06 14.70 -4.58
N ALA A 73 -5.14 16.02 -4.66
CA ALA A 73 -5.55 16.70 -5.89
C ALA A 73 -4.60 16.38 -7.06
N ILE A 74 -3.29 16.28 -6.79
CA ILE A 74 -2.32 15.81 -7.79
C ILE A 74 -2.59 14.34 -8.10
N ALA A 75 -2.70 13.46 -7.10
CA ALA A 75 -2.98 12.04 -7.33
C ALA A 75 -4.23 11.78 -8.20
N ASP A 76 -5.31 12.56 -8.01
CA ASP A 76 -6.56 12.46 -8.76
C ASP A 76 -6.44 12.96 -10.21
N GLN A 77 -5.43 13.79 -10.53
CA GLN A 77 -5.17 14.25 -11.91
C GLN A 77 -4.62 13.14 -12.81
N GLY A 78 -4.05 12.09 -12.22
CA GLY A 78 -3.52 10.94 -12.95
C GLY A 78 -2.40 11.27 -13.94
N PHE A 79 -1.99 10.27 -14.72
CA PHE A 79 -0.85 10.33 -15.64
C PHE A 79 -1.26 10.58 -17.10
N ASP A 80 -2.50 11.02 -17.34
CA ASP A 80 -3.07 11.10 -18.70
C ASP A 80 -2.37 12.12 -19.60
N LYS A 81 -1.72 13.13 -19.01
CA LYS A 81 -1.00 14.16 -19.75
C LYS A 81 0.49 14.12 -19.43
N PRO A 82 1.36 14.33 -20.43
CA PRO A 82 2.81 14.34 -20.23
C PRO A 82 3.28 15.42 -19.23
N GLU A 83 2.55 16.54 -19.15
CA GLU A 83 2.80 17.63 -18.17
C GLU A 83 2.59 17.21 -16.70
N ASN A 84 1.83 16.15 -16.45
CA ASN A 84 1.57 15.64 -15.10
C ASN A 84 2.66 14.65 -14.65
N VAL A 85 3.40 14.03 -15.57
CA VAL A 85 4.37 12.96 -15.25
C VAL A 85 5.47 13.45 -14.32
N ASP A 86 6.01 14.65 -14.57
CA ASP A 86 7.07 15.25 -13.75
C ASP A 86 6.60 15.59 -12.33
N ILE A 87 5.34 16.00 -12.18
CA ILE A 87 4.74 16.33 -10.87
C ILE A 87 4.46 15.04 -10.07
N HIS A 88 4.04 13.97 -10.74
CA HIS A 88 3.74 12.69 -10.10
C HIS A 88 4.96 11.84 -9.75
N ILE A 89 6.14 12.09 -10.34
CA ILE A 89 7.39 11.43 -9.93
C ILE A 89 7.71 11.68 -8.45
N ILE A 90 7.24 12.79 -7.87
CA ILE A 90 7.45 13.14 -6.46
C ILE A 90 6.57 12.27 -5.51
N LEU A 91 5.51 11.67 -6.05
CA LEU A 91 4.53 10.86 -5.31
C LEU A 91 4.88 9.37 -5.23
N VAL A 92 5.83 8.90 -6.05
CA VAL A 92 6.24 7.49 -6.19
C VAL A 92 7.57 7.25 -5.48
#